data_AF-A0A933D0A3-F1
#
_entry.id   AF-A0A933D0A3-F1
#
_cell.length_a   1.000
_cell.length_b   1.000
_cell.length_c   1.000
_cell.angle_alpha   90.00
_cell.angle_beta   90.00
_cell.angle_gamma   90.00
#
_symmetry.space_group_name_H-M   'P 1'
#
loop_
_entity.id
_entity.type
_entity.pdbx_description
1 polymer ?
#
loop_
_entity_poly.entity_id
_entity_poly.type
_entity_poly.pdbx_seq_one_letter_code
_entity_poly.pdbx_strand_id
1 'polypeptide(L)'
;MTRQPKTVDDVGSLAFWLQHKDADWVTNSHGYTFSGLEIHGIKIRVTKHPDRNLELDLDTPFGGYHNIRVAIPCCDERGLFVVITWQRPEIKVYLNNVMSHAISF
;
A
#
# COMPACT_ATOMS: atom_id res chain seq x y z
N MET A 1 -21.96 -25.51 -1.02
CA MET A 1 -20.90 -24.98 -1.92
C MET A 1 -19.71 -24.58 -1.08
N THR A 2 -18.69 -25.43 -1.02
CA THR A 2 -17.48 -25.18 -0.22
C THR A 2 -16.59 -24.24 -1.03
N ARG A 3 -16.44 -22.98 -0.60
CA ARG A 3 -15.42 -22.09 -1.17
C ARG A 3 -14.06 -22.70 -0.82
N GLN A 4 -13.36 -23.25 -1.81
CA GLN A 4 -11.94 -23.56 -1.63
C GLN A 4 -11.22 -22.25 -1.26
N PRO A 5 -10.36 -22.25 -0.22
CA PRO A 5 -9.54 -21.09 0.05
C PRO A 5 -8.59 -20.92 -1.14
N LYS A 6 -8.67 -19.75 -1.78
CA LYS A 6 -7.70 -19.36 -2.80
C LYS A 6 -6.36 -19.26 -2.06
N THR A 7 -5.49 -20.25 -2.24
CA THR A 7 -4.15 -20.25 -1.65
C THR A 7 -3.45 -19.00 -2.15
N VAL A 8 -3.07 -18.14 -1.22
CA VAL A 8 -2.20 -17.01 -1.56
C VAL A 8 -0.81 -17.59 -1.68
N ASP A 9 -0.16 -17.28 -2.80
CA ASP A 9 1.24 -17.67 -3.01
C ASP A 9 2.08 -17.08 -1.87
N ASP A 10 2.92 -17.92 -1.23
CA ASP A 10 3.80 -17.50 -0.12
C ASP A 10 4.80 -16.39 -0.52
N VAL A 11 4.89 -16.11 -1.82
CA VAL A 11 5.67 -15.02 -2.43
C VAL A 11 4.81 -14.28 -3.45
N GLY A 12 4.91 -12.96 -3.48
CA GLY A 12 4.30 -12.17 -4.55
C GLY A 12 4.58 -10.68 -4.44
N SER A 13 4.00 -9.94 -5.38
CA SER A 13 4.11 -8.50 -5.42
C SER A 13 2.85 -7.87 -6.00
N LEU A 14 2.64 -6.62 -5.60
CA LEU A 14 1.63 -5.73 -6.15
C LEU A 14 2.27 -4.36 -6.38
N ALA A 15 2.03 -3.80 -7.55
CA ALA A 15 2.48 -2.46 -7.90
C ALA A 15 1.31 -1.65 -8.47
N PHE A 16 1.15 -0.41 -8.01
CA PHE A 16 0.12 0.50 -8.52
C PHE A 16 0.57 1.96 -8.37
N TRP A 17 -0.03 2.81 -9.19
CA TRP A 17 0.11 4.26 -9.08
C TRP A 17 -1.03 4.83 -8.25
N LEU A 18 -0.69 5.68 -7.29
CA LEU A 18 -1.63 6.54 -6.60
C LEU A 18 -1.67 7.90 -7.31
N GLN A 19 -2.88 8.30 -7.66
CA GLN A 19 -3.17 9.56 -8.31
C GLN A 19 -4.48 10.12 -7.76
N HIS A 20 -4.60 11.44 -7.72
CA HIS A 20 -5.82 12.14 -7.36
C HIS A 20 -6.09 13.25 -8.38
N LYS A 21 -7.35 13.69 -8.48
CA LYS A 21 -7.77 14.77 -9.39
C LYS A 21 -7.11 16.12 -9.08
N ASP A 22 -6.68 16.32 -7.84
CA ASP A 22 -6.00 17.54 -7.42
C ASP A 22 -4.52 17.42 -7.81
N ALA A 23 -4.03 18.32 -8.66
CA ALA A 23 -2.69 18.22 -9.24
C ALA A 23 -1.56 18.24 -8.19
N ASP A 24 -1.80 18.88 -7.04
CA ASP A 24 -0.87 19.02 -5.93
C ASP A 24 -1.20 18.12 -4.73
N TRP A 25 -2.02 17.07 -4.93
CA TRP A 25 -2.52 16.20 -3.85
C TRP A 25 -1.43 15.64 -2.95
N VAL A 26 -0.25 15.37 -3.51
CA VAL A 26 0.93 14.88 -2.79
C VAL A 26 1.40 15.91 -1.75
N THR A 27 1.48 17.18 -2.15
CA THR A 27 2.16 18.23 -1.39
C THR A 27 1.22 19.12 -0.59
N ASN A 28 -0.07 19.18 -0.94
CA ASN A 28 -1.04 20.01 -0.22
C ASN A 28 -1.38 19.43 1.16
N SER A 29 -2.16 20.16 1.96
CA SER A 29 -2.52 19.75 3.33
C SER A 29 -3.92 19.13 3.44
N HIS A 30 -4.52 18.69 2.33
CA HIS A 30 -5.79 17.97 2.38
C HIS A 30 -5.58 16.48 2.67
N GLY A 31 -6.54 15.87 3.35
CA GLY A 31 -6.61 14.41 3.48
C GLY A 31 -7.38 13.77 2.32
N TYR A 32 -6.95 12.59 1.89
CA TYR A 32 -7.63 11.82 0.85
C TYR A 32 -7.71 10.35 1.24
N THR A 33 -8.85 9.73 0.98
CA THR A 33 -9.00 8.27 1.07
C THR A 33 -9.13 7.74 -0.36
N PHE A 34 -8.22 6.86 -0.74
CA PHE A 34 -8.25 6.20 -2.04
C PHE A 34 -9.15 4.97 -1.98
N SER A 35 -9.66 4.55 -3.14
CA SER A 35 -10.40 3.31 -3.22
C SER A 35 -9.51 2.14 -2.80
N GLY A 36 -10.05 1.25 -1.97
CA GLY A 36 -9.32 0.07 -1.54
C GLY A 36 -9.02 -0.87 -2.71
N LEU A 37 -7.91 -1.60 -2.60
CA LEU A 37 -7.48 -2.59 -3.58
C LEU A 37 -7.52 -3.98 -2.93
N GLU A 38 -8.00 -4.99 -3.64
CA GLU A 38 -7.94 -6.38 -3.20
C GLU A 38 -7.33 -7.24 -4.30
N ILE A 39 -6.13 -7.76 -4.05
CA ILE A 39 -5.37 -8.55 -5.04
C ILE A 39 -4.68 -9.71 -4.31
N HIS A 40 -4.82 -10.93 -4.85
CA HIS A 40 -4.27 -12.15 -4.26
C HIS A 40 -4.58 -12.31 -2.76
N GLY A 41 -5.78 -11.92 -2.31
CA GLY A 41 -6.20 -12.02 -0.92
C GLY A 41 -5.61 -10.97 0.03
N ILE A 42 -4.76 -10.07 -0.46
CA ILE A 42 -4.29 -8.89 0.27
C ILE A 42 -5.28 -7.76 0.00
N LYS A 43 -5.86 -7.18 1.06
CA LYS A 43 -6.67 -5.96 0.96
C LYS A 43 -5.87 -4.79 1.47
N ILE A 44 -5.94 -3.69 0.73
CA ILE A 44 -5.18 -2.47 0.98
C ILE A 44 -6.16 -1.32 1.04
N ARG A 45 -6.08 -0.52 2.10
CA ARG A 45 -6.68 0.83 2.12
C ARG A 45 -5.57 1.84 2.21
N VAL A 46 -5.73 2.93 1.47
CA VAL A 46 -4.73 3.98 1.42
C VAL A 46 -5.36 5.30 1.80
N THR A 47 -4.78 5.97 2.78
CA THR A 47 -5.19 7.30 3.23
C THR A 47 -4.00 8.24 3.20
N LYS A 48 -4.10 9.36 2.51
CA LYS A 48 -3.15 10.46 2.64
C LYS A 48 -3.65 11.42 3.72
N HIS A 49 -2.79 11.76 4.68
CA HIS A 49 -3.11 12.67 5.77
C HIS A 49 -2.65 14.11 5.46
N PRO A 50 -3.23 15.12 6.14
CA PRO A 50 -2.85 16.54 6.01
C PRO A 50 -1.37 16.85 6.27
N ASP A 51 -0.70 16.03 7.08
CA ASP A 51 0.71 16.14 7.44
C ASP A 51 1.66 15.56 6.38
N ARG A 52 1.13 15.20 5.20
CA ARG A 52 1.86 14.61 4.07
C ARG A 52 2.42 13.22 4.36
N ASN A 53 1.80 12.50 5.28
CA ASN A 53 2.01 11.07 5.45
C ASN A 53 0.95 10.26 4.68
N LEU A 54 1.37 9.10 4.17
CA LEU A 54 0.52 8.05 3.65
C LEU A 54 0.34 6.98 4.71
N GLU A 55 -0.90 6.58 4.94
CA GLU A 55 -1.29 5.44 5.74
C GLU A 55 -1.73 4.31 4.82
N LEU A 56 -1.19 3.11 5.05
CA LEU A 56 -1.51 1.88 4.35
C LEU A 56 -2.02 0.87 5.37
N ASP A 57 -3.29 0.52 5.26
CA ASP A 57 -3.89 -0.59 6.01
C ASP A 57 -3.82 -1.86 5.17
N LEU A 58 -3.02 -2.82 5.59
CA LEU A 58 -2.80 -4.09 4.93
C LEU A 58 -3.49 -5.21 5.72
N ASP A 59 -4.55 -5.78 5.16
CA ASP A 59 -5.16 -7.02 5.64
C ASP A 59 -4.59 -8.17 4.81
N THR A 60 -3.77 -8.99 5.45
CA THR A 60 -2.92 -9.98 4.78
C THR A 60 -3.45 -11.41 5.03
N PRO A 61 -3.36 -12.29 4.01
CA PRO A 61 -3.83 -13.67 4.09
C PRO A 61 -2.95 -14.55 4.99
N PHE A 62 -1.76 -14.07 5.36
CA PHE A 62 -0.82 -14.78 6.24
C PHE A 62 -1.14 -14.61 7.73
N GLY A 63 -2.19 -13.85 8.05
CA GLY A 63 -2.61 -13.56 9.41
C GLY A 63 -1.93 -12.31 9.92
N GLY A 64 -2.61 -11.18 9.81
CA GLY A 64 -2.12 -9.92 10.32
C GLY A 64 -2.78 -8.74 9.64
N TYR A 65 -3.29 -7.82 10.46
CA TYR A 65 -3.59 -6.46 10.03
C TYR A 65 -2.36 -5.60 10.35
N HIS A 66 -1.84 -4.91 9.33
CA HIS A 66 -0.72 -4.01 9.49
C HIS A 66 -1.11 -2.61 9.05
N ASN A 67 -0.94 -1.63 9.93
CA ASN A 67 -1.08 -0.23 9.62
C ASN A 67 0.32 0.38 9.50
N ILE A 68 0.64 0.93 8.33
CA ILE A 68 1.93 1.56 8.05
C ILE A 68 1.68 3.03 7.78
N ARG A 69 2.36 3.91 8.50
CA ARG A 69 2.32 5.36 8.27
C ARG A 69 3.69 5.88 7.89
N VAL A 70 3.80 6.46 6.71
CA VAL A 70 5.08 6.84 6.09
C VAL A 70 5.00 8.19 5.41
N ALA A 71 6.09 8.95 5.48
CA ALA A 71 6.19 10.23 4.77
C ALA A 71 6.12 9.99 3.26
N ILE A 72 5.34 10.79 2.56
CA ILE A 72 5.26 10.71 1.10
C ILE A 72 6.55 11.31 0.52
N PRO A 73 7.32 10.55 -0.29
CA PRO A 73 8.51 11.08 -0.94
C PRO A 73 8.13 12.11 -2.01
N CYS A 74 9.13 12.83 -2.52
CA CYS A 74 8.94 13.65 -3.72
C CYS A 74 8.43 12.77 -4.88
N CYS A 75 7.39 13.27 -5.55
CA CYS A 75 6.73 12.59 -6.66
C CYS A 75 6.87 13.42 -7.94
N ASP A 76 6.84 12.75 -9.09
CA ASP A 76 6.70 13.42 -10.38
C ASP A 76 5.21 13.52 -10.79
N GLU A 77 4.95 13.99 -12.00
CA GLU A 77 3.59 14.18 -12.55
C GLU A 77 2.76 12.89 -12.61
N ARG A 78 3.38 11.71 -12.54
CA ARG A 78 2.67 10.42 -12.53
C ARG A 78 2.10 10.09 -11.16
N GLY A 79 2.45 10.85 -10.11
CA GLY A 79 2.00 10.63 -8.74
C GLY A 79 2.95 9.73 -7.95
N LEU A 80 2.40 8.91 -7.05
CA LEU A 80 3.17 8.07 -6.15
C LEU A 80 3.09 6.60 -6.59
N PHE A 81 4.23 6.01 -6.95
CA PHE A 81 4.32 4.59 -7.25
C PHE A 81 4.48 3.79 -5.96
N VAL A 82 3.55 2.88 -5.70
CA VAL A 82 3.56 2.01 -4.52
C VAL A 82 3.81 0.59 -4.97
N VAL A 83 4.81 -0.07 -4.35
CA VAL A 83 5.04 -1.50 -4.51
C VAL A 83 4.99 -2.17 -3.16
N ILE A 84 4.23 -3.24 -3.07
CA ILE A 84 4.16 -4.11 -1.90
C ILE A 84 4.64 -5.48 -2.34
N THR A 85 5.66 -6.01 -1.69
CA THR A 85 6.11 -7.39 -1.89
C THR A 85 5.91 -8.18 -0.62
N TRP A 86 5.66 -9.47 -0.77
CA TRP A 86 5.58 -10.40 0.35
C TRP A 86 6.37 -11.65 0.02
N GLN A 87 7.09 -12.15 1.01
CA GLN A 87 7.71 -13.46 1.04
C GLN A 87 7.85 -13.82 2.51
N ARG A 88 7.23 -14.91 2.97
CA ARG A 88 7.30 -15.28 4.40
C ARG A 88 8.76 -15.24 4.91
N PRO A 89 9.01 -14.63 6.09
CA PRO A 89 8.06 -14.02 7.03
C PRO A 89 7.90 -12.50 6.87
N GLU A 90 8.12 -11.94 5.68
CA GLU A 90 8.30 -10.50 5.49
C GLU A 90 7.33 -9.89 4.47
N ILE A 91 6.88 -8.67 4.75
CA ILE A 91 6.25 -7.74 3.80
C ILE A 91 7.13 -6.51 3.67
N LYS A 92 7.38 -6.07 2.44
CA LYS A 92 8.09 -4.82 2.15
C LYS A 92 7.20 -3.86 1.40
N VAL A 93 7.28 -2.59 1.77
CA VAL A 93 6.61 -1.49 1.08
C VAL A 93 7.66 -0.56 0.50
N TYR A 94 7.51 -0.25 -0.78
CA TYR A 94 8.36 0.68 -1.51
C TYR A 94 7.50 1.83 -2.03
N LEU A 95 8.04 3.04 -1.88
CA LEU A 95 7.48 4.27 -2.42
C LEU A 95 8.47 4.84 -3.44
N ASN A 96 8.03 5.03 -4.69
CA ASN A 96 8.88 5.46 -5.81
C ASN A 96 10.19 4.64 -5.91
N ASN A 97 10.08 3.31 -5.79
CA ASN A 97 11.18 2.32 -5.81
C ASN A 97 12.16 2.40 -4.63
N VAL A 98 11.89 3.20 -3.59
CA VAL A 98 12.68 3.25 -2.37
C VAL A 98 11.95 2.48 -1.27
N MET A 99 12.65 1.55 -0.60
CA MET A 99 12.08 0.81 0.52
C MET A 99 11.71 1.78 1.64
N SER A 100 10.43 1.81 2.00
CA SER A 100 9.89 2.69 3.03
C SER A 100 9.69 1.95 4.34
N HIS A 101 9.20 0.72 4.30
CA HIS A 101 8.97 -0.13 5.47
C HIS A 101 9.21 -1.60 5.16
N ALA A 102 9.58 -2.35 6.19
CA ALA A 102 9.62 -3.80 6.22
C ALA A 102 8.90 -4.28 7.49
N ILE A 103 8.04 -5.27 7.35
CA ILE A 103 7.27 -5.88 8.44
C ILE A 103 7.65 -7.35 8.48
N SER A 104 7.97 -7.85 9.67
CA SER A 104 8.13 -9.29 9.91
C SER A 104 6.94 -9.82 10.71
N PHE A 105 6.47 -11.02 10.34
CA PHE A 105 5.46 -11.77 11.09
C PHE A 105 6.05 -12.53 12.28
#